data_AF-A0A6I5CJ61-F1
#
_entry.id   AF-A0A6I5CJ61-F1
#
_cell.length_a   1.000
_cell.length_b   1.000
_cell.length_c   1.000
_cell.angle_alpha   90.00
_cell.angle_beta   90.00
_cell.angle_gamma   90.00
#
_symmetry.space_group_name_H-M   'P 1'
#
loop_
_entity.id
_entity.type
_entity.pdbx_description
1 polymer ?
#
loop_
_entity_poly.entity_id
_entity_poly.type
_entity_poly.pdbx_seq_one_letter_code
_entity_poly.pdbx_strand_id
1 'polypeptide(L)'
;LEAWTAAPGGTGHPCDPGIPVLAGLVAEDPRDGDTARAAVAVWARTAGRGPAHPALHDGGLAGTLVGLRLGARLHPALDQVADRLAAHLGSRLPEYRTHDVAFPDYDLISGPAGTLLALCAGRPRPDALRPLAAHLALLCDESELPRLRAGQYEGHPHLAWTQGRINTGMGHGVAGVVTALTAAVRRLAPDPALTAALTRAAAWLVRQAHDDERGIRTWPEAGPDPSPTPAA
;
A
#
# COMPACT_ATOMS: atom_id res chain seq x y z
N LEU A 1 11.44 20.76 -8.49
CA LEU A 1 10.88 21.40 -7.27
C LEU A 1 10.60 22.88 -7.50
N GLU A 2 11.53 23.65 -8.08
CA GLU A 2 11.34 25.08 -8.38
C GLU A 2 10.08 25.40 -9.21
N ALA A 3 9.86 24.69 -10.32
CA ALA A 3 8.67 24.87 -11.16
C ALA A 3 7.35 24.60 -10.41
N TRP A 4 7.34 23.63 -9.48
CA TRP A 4 6.17 23.34 -8.64
C TRP A 4 5.94 24.43 -7.60
N THR A 5 7.01 24.88 -6.93
CA THR A 5 6.96 25.99 -5.97
C THR A 5 6.39 27.26 -6.62
N ALA A 6 6.77 27.52 -7.88
CA ALA A 6 6.30 28.66 -8.66
C ALA A 6 4.84 28.53 -9.12
N ALA A 7 4.35 27.31 -9.40
CA ALA A 7 3.01 27.07 -9.95
C ALA A 7 2.35 25.76 -9.45
N PRO A 8 1.86 25.72 -8.20
CA PRO A 8 1.36 24.50 -7.54
C PRO A 8 0.00 23.96 -8.06
N GLY A 9 -0.47 24.40 -9.23
CA GLY A 9 -1.80 24.05 -9.78
C GLY A 9 -1.82 23.77 -11.29
N GLY A 10 -0.65 23.62 -11.93
CA GLY A 10 -0.55 23.53 -13.39
C GLY A 10 -1.28 22.34 -14.01
N THR A 11 -1.16 21.13 -13.44
CA THR A 11 -1.77 19.90 -13.98
C THR A 11 -1.72 18.77 -12.95
N GLY A 12 -2.86 18.37 -12.38
CA GLY A 12 -3.07 17.07 -11.72
C GLY A 12 -2.66 16.95 -10.23
N HIS A 13 -3.60 16.49 -9.41
CA HIS A 13 -3.45 16.03 -8.01
C HIS A 13 -2.74 16.99 -7.03
N PRO A 14 -3.46 17.97 -6.44
CA PRO A 14 -2.89 18.95 -5.50
C PRO A 14 -2.29 18.34 -4.22
N CYS A 15 -2.46 17.03 -3.99
CA CYS A 15 -1.97 16.31 -2.82
C CYS A 15 -0.91 15.23 -3.14
N ASP A 16 -0.32 15.23 -4.33
CA ASP A 16 0.64 14.18 -4.73
C ASP A 16 1.81 14.07 -3.73
N PRO A 17 1.97 12.94 -3.02
CA PRO A 17 3.10 12.74 -2.10
C PRO A 17 4.46 12.64 -2.82
N GLY A 18 4.51 12.63 -4.16
CA GLY A 18 5.74 12.73 -4.93
C GLY A 18 6.58 13.97 -4.58
N ILE A 19 5.95 15.10 -4.25
CA ILE A 19 6.66 16.32 -3.86
C ILE A 19 7.49 16.14 -2.58
N PRO A 20 6.90 15.74 -1.43
CA PRO A 20 7.68 15.48 -0.22
C PRO A 20 8.65 14.29 -0.35
N VAL A 21 8.36 13.30 -1.20
CA VAL A 21 9.33 12.22 -1.53
C VAL A 21 10.58 12.79 -2.20
N LEU A 22 10.41 13.54 -3.30
CA LEU A 22 11.53 14.14 -4.02
C LEU A 22 12.30 15.13 -3.14
N ALA A 23 11.58 15.99 -2.39
CA ALA A 23 12.19 16.92 -1.46
C ALA A 23 13.03 16.20 -0.39
N GLY A 24 12.56 15.07 0.14
CA GLY A 24 13.31 14.26 1.10
C GLY A 24 14.58 13.63 0.52
N LEU A 25 14.60 13.30 -0.78
CA LEU A 25 15.77 12.73 -1.45
C LEU A 25 16.84 13.78 -1.75
N VAL A 26 16.46 15.01 -2.09
CA VAL A 26 17.42 16.07 -2.48
C VAL A 26 17.82 16.97 -1.33
N ALA A 27 17.10 16.98 -0.21
CA ALA A 27 17.39 17.85 0.93
C ALA A 27 18.72 17.56 1.64
N GLU A 28 19.39 16.44 1.33
CA GLU A 28 20.73 16.13 1.82
C GLU A 28 21.81 16.97 1.14
N ASP A 29 21.56 17.52 -0.06
CA ASP A 29 22.43 18.51 -0.70
C ASP A 29 22.12 19.92 -0.15
N PRO A 30 23.09 20.61 0.48
CA PRO A 30 22.90 21.96 1.00
C PRO A 30 22.43 22.98 -0.04
N ARG A 31 22.73 22.76 -1.32
CA ARG A 31 22.32 23.65 -2.43
C ARG A 31 20.82 23.54 -2.73
N ASP A 32 20.22 22.39 -2.45
CA ASP A 32 18.82 22.10 -2.75
C ASP A 32 17.91 22.17 -1.51
N GLY A 33 18.49 22.25 -0.31
CA GLY A 33 17.76 22.21 0.96
C GLY A 33 16.68 23.29 1.13
N ASP A 34 16.96 24.53 0.70
CA ASP A 34 15.99 25.62 0.78
C ASP A 34 14.84 25.44 -0.23
N THR A 35 15.16 24.99 -1.44
CA THR A 35 14.16 24.66 -2.47
C THR A 35 13.29 23.49 -2.04
N ALA A 36 13.88 22.45 -1.44
CA ALA A 36 13.16 21.31 -0.87
C ALA A 36 12.20 21.74 0.25
N ARG A 37 12.68 22.59 1.17
CA ARG A 37 11.86 23.15 2.25
C ARG A 37 10.71 23.99 1.70
N ALA A 38 10.97 24.86 0.73
CA ALA A 38 9.94 25.68 0.10
C ALA A 38 8.87 24.80 -0.59
N ALA A 39 9.29 23.80 -1.37
CA ALA A 39 8.37 22.92 -2.08
C ALA A 39 7.43 22.13 -1.14
N VAL A 40 7.95 21.61 -0.01
CA VAL A 40 7.12 20.96 1.01
C VAL A 40 6.16 21.94 1.67
N ALA A 41 6.61 23.18 1.95
CA ALA A 41 5.72 24.19 2.52
C ALA A 41 4.57 24.56 1.56
N VAL A 42 4.83 24.57 0.25
CA VAL A 42 3.80 24.78 -0.77
C VAL A 42 2.82 23.60 -0.82
N TRP A 43 3.33 22.38 -0.93
CA TRP A 43 2.53 21.16 -0.94
C TRP A 43 1.68 20.99 0.32
N ALA A 44 2.21 21.33 1.50
CA ALA A 44 1.50 21.18 2.77
C ALA A 44 0.22 22.03 2.84
N ARG A 45 0.13 23.14 2.09
CA ARG A 45 -1.10 23.96 2.02
C ARG A 45 -2.25 23.26 1.33
N THR A 46 -1.95 22.27 0.50
CA THR A 46 -2.90 21.51 -0.28
C THR A 46 -3.05 20.07 0.20
N ALA A 47 -2.14 19.55 1.02
CA ALA A 47 -2.22 18.21 1.60
C ALA A 47 -3.61 17.91 2.21
N GLY A 48 -4.21 16.79 1.80
CA GLY A 48 -5.54 16.37 2.20
C GLY A 48 -6.71 17.03 1.45
N ARG A 49 -6.46 17.96 0.51
CA ARG A 49 -7.45 18.46 -0.45
C ARG A 49 -7.60 17.48 -1.61
N GLY A 50 -8.17 16.32 -1.33
CA GLY A 50 -8.41 15.24 -2.28
C GLY A 50 -9.56 14.33 -1.84
N PRO A 51 -9.82 13.22 -2.56
CA PRO A 51 -10.81 12.23 -2.15
C PRO A 51 -10.56 11.73 -0.72
N ALA A 52 -11.60 11.63 0.09
CA ALA A 52 -11.50 11.24 1.50
C ALA A 52 -11.48 9.70 1.71
N HIS A 53 -10.81 8.96 0.81
CA HIS A 53 -10.70 7.49 0.90
C HIS A 53 -9.36 7.05 1.52
N PRO A 54 -9.29 5.87 2.16
CA PRO A 54 -8.11 5.47 2.93
C PRO A 54 -6.92 5.02 2.08
N ALA A 55 -7.10 4.79 0.77
CA ALA A 55 -6.07 4.27 -0.13
C ALA A 55 -4.71 4.99 -0.08
N LEU A 56 -3.66 4.28 -0.50
CA LEU A 56 -2.31 4.82 -0.63
C LEU A 56 -2.15 5.69 -1.87
N HIS A 57 -2.77 5.28 -2.98
CA HIS A 57 -2.69 5.96 -4.28
C HIS A 57 -3.97 6.74 -4.60
N ASP A 58 -4.01 7.35 -5.80
CA ASP A 58 -5.14 8.11 -6.36
C ASP A 58 -5.61 9.29 -5.49
N GLY A 59 -4.68 9.88 -4.75
CA GLY A 59 -4.94 11.01 -3.85
C GLY A 59 -5.53 10.60 -2.48
N GLY A 60 -5.46 9.31 -2.14
CA GLY A 60 -5.95 8.81 -0.87
C GLY A 60 -5.19 9.31 0.36
N LEU A 61 -5.84 9.16 1.51
CA LEU A 61 -5.38 9.68 2.79
C LEU A 61 -4.12 8.97 3.30
N ALA A 62 -3.90 7.69 2.99
CA ALA A 62 -2.67 7.00 3.36
C ALA A 62 -1.46 7.53 2.59
N GLY A 63 -1.61 7.87 1.30
CA GLY A 63 -0.55 8.56 0.53
C GLY A 63 -0.23 9.93 1.10
N THR A 64 -1.27 10.70 1.44
CA THR A 64 -1.12 11.99 2.13
C THR A 64 -0.37 11.84 3.46
N LEU A 65 -0.67 10.80 4.24
CA LEU A 65 0.04 10.50 5.49
C LEU A 65 1.54 10.28 5.25
N VAL A 66 1.92 9.48 4.25
CA VAL A 66 3.33 9.25 3.90
C VAL A 66 4.00 10.58 3.53
N GLY A 67 3.34 11.40 2.70
CA GLY A 67 3.84 12.72 2.33
C GLY A 67 4.06 13.64 3.54
N LEU A 68 3.13 13.65 4.50
CA LEU A 68 3.25 14.46 5.71
C LEU A 68 4.43 14.00 6.58
N ARG A 69 4.66 12.68 6.71
CA ARG A 69 5.79 12.13 7.47
C ARG A 69 7.14 12.47 6.83
N LEU A 70 7.23 12.38 5.51
CA LEU A 70 8.43 12.77 4.79
C LEU A 70 8.66 14.29 4.88
N GLY A 71 7.60 15.08 4.72
CA GLY A 71 7.63 16.52 4.88
C GLY A 71 8.03 16.97 6.29
N ALA A 72 7.66 16.20 7.32
CA ALA A 72 8.02 16.50 8.71
C ALA A 72 9.53 16.50 8.97
N ARG A 73 10.34 15.82 8.13
CA ARG A 73 11.81 15.90 8.18
C ARG A 73 12.33 17.30 7.88
N LEU A 74 11.60 18.09 7.08
CA LEU A 74 11.95 19.46 6.71
C LEU A 74 11.12 20.50 7.49
N HIS A 75 9.91 20.13 7.91
CA HIS A 75 8.97 20.97 8.66
C HIS A 75 8.36 20.19 9.83
N PRO A 76 9.02 20.14 11.01
CA PRO A 76 8.58 19.30 12.13
C PRO A 76 7.13 19.53 12.59
N ALA A 77 6.56 20.72 12.34
CA ALA A 77 5.15 21.00 12.64
C ALA A 77 4.15 20.08 11.90
N LEU A 78 4.56 19.47 10.77
CA LEU A 78 3.73 18.53 10.02
C LEU A 78 3.51 17.19 10.75
N ASP A 79 4.35 16.84 11.74
CA ASP A 79 4.17 15.60 12.51
C ASP A 79 2.83 15.56 13.25
N GLN A 80 2.38 16.69 13.80
CA GLN A 80 1.10 16.74 14.51
C GLN A 80 -0.08 16.48 13.56
N VAL A 81 0.02 16.97 12.31
CA VAL A 81 -1.01 16.73 11.28
C VAL A 81 -0.98 15.26 10.86
N ALA A 82 0.21 14.70 10.66
CA ALA A 82 0.40 13.29 10.34
C ALA A 82 -0.16 12.37 11.45
N ASP A 83 0.04 12.70 12.72
CA ASP A 83 -0.49 11.94 13.86
C ASP A 83 -2.02 11.93 13.88
N ARG A 84 -2.66 13.09 13.63
CA ARG A 84 -4.12 13.19 13.55
C ARG A 84 -4.68 12.39 12.38
N LEU A 85 -4.02 12.43 11.23
CA LEU A 85 -4.44 11.67 10.05
C LEU A 85 -4.27 10.16 10.25
N ALA A 86 -3.16 9.74 10.87
CA ALA A 86 -2.95 8.32 11.22
C ALA A 86 -4.04 7.81 12.18
N ALA A 87 -4.44 8.62 13.18
CA ALA A 87 -5.53 8.27 14.08
C ALA A 87 -6.88 8.18 13.33
N HIS A 88 -7.13 9.09 12.38
CA HIS A 88 -8.33 9.05 11.56
C HIS A 88 -8.41 7.76 10.73
N LEU A 89 -7.34 7.42 10.02
CA LEU A 89 -7.24 6.21 9.19
C LEU A 89 -7.46 4.93 10.02
N GLY A 90 -6.92 4.86 11.24
CA GLY A 90 -7.12 3.71 12.12
C GLY A 90 -8.54 3.59 12.71
N SER A 91 -9.36 4.64 12.63
CA SER A 91 -10.70 4.68 13.25
C SER A 91 -11.86 4.45 12.28
N ARG A 92 -11.64 4.53 10.97
CA ARG A 92 -12.69 4.46 9.93
C ARG A 92 -12.27 3.53 8.81
N LEU A 93 -12.19 2.24 9.14
CA LEU A 93 -11.88 1.22 8.15
C LEU A 93 -13.14 0.85 7.37
N PRO A 94 -13.07 0.76 6.04
CA PRO A 94 -14.09 0.11 5.24
C PRO A 94 -14.29 -1.35 5.66
N GLU A 95 -15.45 -1.90 5.33
CA GLU A 95 -15.64 -3.35 5.32
C GLU A 95 -14.96 -3.94 4.09
N TYR A 96 -14.10 -4.93 4.31
CA TYR A 96 -13.36 -5.61 3.25
C TYR A 96 -13.89 -7.03 3.08
N ARG A 97 -13.98 -7.49 1.83
CA ARG A 97 -14.37 -8.88 1.54
C ARG A 97 -13.27 -9.84 1.97
N THR A 98 -13.68 -11.05 2.36
CA THR A 98 -12.76 -12.16 2.71
C THR A 98 -12.85 -13.34 1.76
N HIS A 99 -13.74 -13.23 0.76
CA HIS A 99 -14.00 -14.16 -0.34
C HIS A 99 -14.47 -13.34 -1.54
N ASP A 100 -14.33 -13.91 -2.74
CA ASP A 100 -14.67 -13.22 -4.00
C ASP A 100 -14.13 -11.79 -4.03
N VAL A 101 -12.86 -11.63 -3.68
CA VAL A 101 -12.25 -10.32 -3.44
C VAL A 101 -12.04 -9.56 -4.77
N ALA A 102 -12.05 -8.24 -4.69
CA ALA A 102 -11.45 -7.35 -5.67
C ALA A 102 -10.13 -6.80 -5.12
N PHE A 103 -9.29 -6.17 -5.96
CA PHE A 103 -8.04 -5.58 -5.48
C PHE A 103 -8.21 -4.60 -4.30
N PRO A 104 -9.23 -3.71 -4.25
CA PRO A 104 -9.43 -2.83 -3.10
C PRO A 104 -9.69 -3.55 -1.76
N ASP A 105 -10.01 -4.84 -1.78
CA ASP A 105 -10.21 -5.62 -0.56
C ASP A 105 -8.88 -6.01 0.12
N TYR A 106 -7.72 -5.89 -0.56
CA TYR A 106 -6.44 -6.30 0.03
C TYR A 106 -5.21 -5.52 -0.41
N ASP A 107 -5.25 -4.84 -1.54
CA ASP A 107 -4.04 -4.45 -2.26
C ASP A 107 -3.29 -3.23 -1.69
N LEU A 108 -2.14 -2.94 -2.30
CA LEU A 108 -1.28 -1.82 -1.93
C LEU A 108 -1.80 -0.48 -2.47
N ILE A 109 -2.43 -0.48 -3.64
CA ILE A 109 -2.83 0.75 -4.34
C ILE A 109 -4.04 1.39 -3.65
N SER A 110 -5.11 0.61 -3.54
CA SER A 110 -6.45 1.05 -3.16
C SER A 110 -6.94 0.47 -1.82
N GLY A 111 -6.29 -0.59 -1.35
CA GLY A 111 -6.76 -1.42 -0.26
C GLY A 111 -6.02 -1.26 1.08
N PRO A 112 -6.30 -2.20 2.00
CA PRO A 112 -5.78 -2.17 3.35
C PRO A 112 -4.27 -2.40 3.47
N ALA A 113 -3.62 -3.10 2.52
CA ALA A 113 -2.16 -3.25 2.56
C ALA A 113 -1.44 -1.90 2.39
N GLY A 114 -1.93 -1.04 1.49
CA GLY A 114 -1.42 0.32 1.32
C GLY A 114 -1.58 1.17 2.57
N THR A 115 -2.78 1.10 3.17
CA THR A 115 -3.10 1.82 4.42
C THR A 115 -2.21 1.35 5.58
N LEU A 116 -2.05 0.04 5.74
CA LEU A 116 -1.22 -0.57 6.77
C LEU A 116 0.25 -0.17 6.64
N LEU A 117 0.78 -0.18 5.40
CA LEU A 117 2.15 0.22 5.13
C LEU A 117 2.39 1.71 5.46
N ALA A 118 1.46 2.59 5.07
CA ALA A 118 1.54 4.01 5.39
C ALA A 118 1.54 4.29 6.89
N LEU A 119 0.71 3.59 7.67
CA LEU A 119 0.70 3.70 9.13
C LEU A 119 2.04 3.23 9.73
N CYS A 120 2.65 2.17 9.17
CA CYS A 120 3.95 1.65 9.60
C CYS A 120 5.14 2.61 9.33
N ALA A 121 4.99 3.60 8.43
CA ALA A 121 6.03 4.58 8.12
C ALA A 121 6.31 5.56 9.27
N GLY A 122 5.35 5.74 10.20
CA GLY A 122 5.48 6.62 11.36
C GLY A 122 5.79 5.89 12.68
N ARG A 123 5.24 6.44 13.76
CA ARG A 123 5.17 5.81 15.10
C ARG A 123 3.73 5.36 15.35
N PRO A 124 3.27 4.26 14.74
CA PRO A 124 1.88 3.86 14.80
C PRO A 124 1.50 3.40 16.22
N ARG A 125 0.23 3.61 16.58
CA ARG A 125 -0.37 2.91 17.71
C ARG A 125 -0.70 1.48 17.28
N PRO A 126 -0.38 0.44 18.07
CA PRO A 126 -0.69 -0.95 17.73
C PRO A 126 -2.16 -1.16 17.34
N ASP A 127 -3.08 -0.49 18.02
CA ASP A 127 -4.53 -0.63 17.77
C ASP A 127 -4.97 -0.10 16.41
N ALA A 128 -4.20 0.82 15.80
CA ALA A 128 -4.47 1.29 14.43
C ALA A 128 -3.99 0.29 13.36
N LEU A 129 -3.00 -0.55 13.69
CA LEU A 129 -2.44 -1.55 12.75
C LEU A 129 -3.21 -2.87 12.80
N ARG A 130 -3.59 -3.30 14.02
CA ARG A 130 -4.13 -4.64 14.29
C ARG A 130 -5.31 -5.03 13.39
N PRO A 131 -6.34 -4.19 13.16
CA PRO A 131 -7.47 -4.59 12.32
C PRO A 131 -7.06 -4.84 10.86
N LEU A 132 -6.23 -3.97 10.29
CA LEU A 132 -5.71 -4.10 8.93
C LEU A 132 -4.80 -5.34 8.80
N ALA A 133 -3.91 -5.54 9.76
CA ALA A 133 -3.01 -6.70 9.80
C ALA A 133 -3.79 -8.02 9.96
N ALA A 134 -4.81 -8.05 10.82
CA ALA A 134 -5.67 -9.20 11.02
C ALA A 134 -6.47 -9.55 9.76
N HIS A 135 -7.00 -8.55 9.06
CA HIS A 135 -7.68 -8.75 7.78
C HIS A 135 -6.75 -9.37 6.73
N LEU A 136 -5.57 -8.80 6.53
CA LEU A 136 -4.59 -9.36 5.58
C LEU A 136 -4.08 -10.75 6.00
N ALA A 137 -3.95 -11.00 7.30
CA ALA A 137 -3.57 -12.30 7.82
C ALA A 137 -4.65 -13.36 7.56
N LEU A 138 -5.93 -12.97 7.68
CA LEU A 138 -7.07 -13.82 7.37
C LEU A 138 -7.09 -14.23 5.90
N LEU A 139 -6.75 -13.33 4.96
CA LEU A 139 -6.65 -13.68 3.54
C LEU A 139 -5.52 -14.68 3.22
N CYS A 140 -4.59 -14.85 4.16
CA CYS A 140 -3.42 -15.72 4.07
C CYS A 140 -3.46 -16.85 5.12
N ASP A 141 -4.64 -17.25 5.59
CA ASP A 141 -4.83 -18.28 6.62
C ASP A 141 -4.50 -19.71 6.13
N GLU A 142 -4.59 -19.96 4.82
CA GLU A 142 -4.30 -21.23 4.18
C GLU A 142 -3.10 -21.18 3.21
N SER A 143 -2.46 -22.32 2.94
CA SER A 143 -1.19 -22.39 2.17
C SER A 143 -1.31 -22.04 0.69
N GLU A 144 -2.50 -22.26 0.12
CA GLU A 144 -2.82 -21.97 -1.28
C GLU A 144 -3.55 -20.62 -1.46
N LEU A 145 -3.71 -19.87 -0.36
CA LEU A 145 -4.27 -18.52 -0.34
C LEU A 145 -5.62 -18.38 -1.08
N PRO A 146 -6.60 -19.29 -0.89
CA PRO A 146 -7.84 -19.30 -1.66
C PRO A 146 -8.63 -17.99 -1.54
N ARG A 147 -8.54 -17.31 -0.40
CA ARG A 147 -9.20 -16.02 -0.11
C ARG A 147 -8.63 -14.83 -0.87
N LEU A 148 -7.42 -14.96 -1.44
CA LEU A 148 -6.82 -13.95 -2.32
C LEU A 148 -7.18 -14.13 -3.80
N ARG A 149 -7.95 -15.18 -4.15
CA ARG A 149 -8.42 -15.36 -5.53
C ARG A 149 -9.45 -14.28 -5.85
N ALA A 150 -9.20 -13.54 -6.92
CA ALA A 150 -10.10 -12.47 -7.31
C ALA A 150 -11.43 -13.04 -7.84
N GLY A 151 -12.56 -12.55 -7.33
CA GLY A 151 -13.89 -13.04 -7.71
C GLY A 151 -14.76 -12.03 -8.45
N GLN A 152 -14.33 -10.76 -8.53
CA GLN A 152 -15.16 -9.64 -9.02
C GLN A 152 -14.80 -9.18 -10.44
N TYR A 153 -13.99 -9.92 -11.18
CA TYR A 153 -13.47 -9.48 -12.48
C TYR A 153 -13.97 -10.30 -13.67
N GLU A 154 -14.95 -11.19 -13.48
CA GLU A 154 -15.59 -11.90 -14.59
C GLU A 154 -16.14 -10.90 -15.63
N GLY A 155 -15.75 -11.08 -16.90
CA GLY A 155 -16.15 -10.18 -18.00
C GLY A 155 -15.57 -8.76 -17.93
N HIS A 156 -14.70 -8.43 -16.96
CA HIS A 156 -14.12 -7.09 -16.86
C HIS A 156 -13.17 -6.80 -18.05
N PRO A 157 -13.31 -5.65 -18.76
CA PRO A 157 -12.64 -5.40 -20.03
C PRO A 157 -11.10 -5.43 -19.97
N HIS A 158 -10.54 -5.18 -18.78
CA HIS A 158 -9.09 -5.13 -18.57
C HIS A 158 -8.57 -6.10 -17.50
N LEU A 159 -9.46 -6.73 -16.74
CA LEU A 159 -9.08 -7.50 -15.53
C LEU A 159 -9.65 -8.92 -15.52
N ALA A 160 -10.42 -9.33 -16.53
CA ALA A 160 -10.94 -10.70 -16.60
C ALA A 160 -9.85 -11.78 -16.49
N TRP A 161 -8.61 -11.47 -16.89
CA TRP A 161 -7.47 -12.36 -16.77
C TRP A 161 -7.06 -12.70 -15.32
N THR A 162 -7.52 -11.95 -14.31
CA THR A 162 -7.29 -12.24 -12.88
C THR A 162 -8.43 -13.00 -12.21
N GLN A 163 -9.58 -13.19 -12.90
CA GLN A 163 -10.71 -13.89 -12.33
C GLN A 163 -10.32 -15.32 -11.90
N GLY A 164 -10.64 -15.67 -10.65
CA GLY A 164 -10.30 -16.94 -10.02
C GLY A 164 -8.81 -17.12 -9.69
N ARG A 165 -7.94 -16.16 -10.02
CA ARG A 165 -6.49 -16.23 -9.86
C ARG A 165 -6.00 -15.26 -8.79
N ILE A 166 -4.74 -15.42 -8.39
CA ILE A 166 -4.07 -14.59 -7.38
C ILE A 166 -3.04 -13.72 -8.10
N ASN A 167 -3.21 -12.40 -8.09
CA ASN A 167 -2.22 -11.48 -8.66
C ASN A 167 -0.90 -11.57 -7.88
N THR A 168 0.24 -11.62 -8.57
CA THR A 168 1.57 -11.75 -7.93
C THR A 168 2.25 -10.40 -7.70
N GLY A 169 1.78 -9.34 -8.36
CA GLY A 169 2.41 -8.04 -8.43
C GLY A 169 2.40 -7.27 -7.12
N MET A 170 3.28 -6.25 -7.03
CA MET A 170 3.41 -5.42 -5.84
C MET A 170 2.20 -4.50 -5.60
N GLY A 171 1.63 -3.94 -6.66
CA GLY A 171 0.50 -3.02 -6.54
C GLY A 171 -0.80 -3.73 -6.14
N HIS A 172 -1.19 -4.73 -6.93
CA HIS A 172 -2.50 -5.37 -6.85
C HIS A 172 -2.48 -6.81 -6.30
N GLY A 173 -1.32 -7.32 -5.90
CA GLY A 173 -1.13 -8.74 -5.64
C GLY A 173 -0.51 -9.09 -4.30
N VAL A 174 -0.22 -10.39 -4.14
CA VAL A 174 0.31 -10.95 -2.89
C VAL A 174 1.66 -10.35 -2.48
N ALA A 175 2.48 -9.85 -3.42
CA ALA A 175 3.73 -9.19 -3.06
C ALA A 175 3.50 -7.90 -2.25
N GLY A 176 2.44 -7.15 -2.56
CA GLY A 176 2.00 -6.00 -1.76
C GLY A 176 1.54 -6.41 -0.36
N VAL A 177 0.79 -7.51 -0.26
CA VAL A 177 0.35 -8.09 1.02
C VAL A 177 1.54 -8.53 1.87
N VAL A 178 2.49 -9.26 1.31
CA VAL A 178 3.75 -9.68 1.98
C VAL A 178 4.52 -8.47 2.50
N THR A 179 4.61 -7.40 1.70
CA THR A 179 5.29 -6.15 2.09
C THR A 179 4.62 -5.51 3.31
N ALA A 180 3.29 -5.37 3.28
CA ALA A 180 2.53 -4.76 4.37
C ALA A 180 2.57 -5.63 5.66
N LEU A 181 2.42 -6.95 5.54
CA LEU A 181 2.53 -7.88 6.67
C LEU A 181 3.94 -7.86 7.29
N THR A 182 4.98 -7.79 6.46
CA THR A 182 6.37 -7.65 6.94
C THR A 182 6.54 -6.37 7.77
N ALA A 183 5.98 -5.25 7.30
CA ALA A 183 6.01 -4.00 8.05
C ALA A 183 5.25 -4.10 9.39
N ALA A 184 4.08 -4.75 9.39
CA ALA A 184 3.30 -4.95 10.61
C ALA A 184 4.01 -5.84 11.64
N VAL A 185 4.59 -6.97 11.22
CA VAL A 185 5.36 -7.88 12.10
C VAL A 185 6.52 -7.15 12.78
N ARG A 186 7.18 -6.21 12.08
CA ARG A 186 8.27 -5.40 12.65
C ARG A 186 7.82 -4.33 13.65
N ARG A 187 6.53 -3.96 13.64
CA ARG A 187 5.97 -2.87 14.46
C ARG A 187 5.11 -3.34 15.62
N LEU A 188 4.49 -4.51 15.49
CA LEU A 188 3.65 -5.11 16.50
C LEU A 188 4.47 -6.01 17.44
N ALA A 189 3.95 -6.25 18.64
CA ALA A 189 4.46 -7.31 19.49
C ALA A 189 4.35 -8.67 18.78
N PRO A 190 5.17 -9.67 19.14
CA PRO A 190 5.13 -10.99 18.51
C PRO A 190 3.70 -11.56 18.45
N ASP A 191 3.28 -11.87 17.23
CA ASP A 191 1.97 -12.47 16.92
C ASP A 191 2.19 -13.70 16.03
N PRO A 192 1.99 -14.92 16.56
CA PRO A 192 2.17 -16.15 15.80
C PRO A 192 1.26 -16.26 14.57
N ALA A 193 0.03 -15.76 14.65
CA ALA A 193 -0.92 -15.83 13.54
C ALA A 193 -0.48 -14.94 12.37
N LEU A 194 -0.05 -13.71 12.69
CA LEU A 194 0.49 -12.77 11.71
C LEU A 194 1.77 -13.31 11.04
N THR A 195 2.65 -13.90 11.84
CA THR A 195 3.91 -14.51 11.36
C THR A 195 3.64 -15.71 10.45
N ALA A 196 2.67 -16.57 10.82
CA ALA A 196 2.28 -17.71 10.01
C ALA A 196 1.65 -17.28 8.68
N ALA A 197 0.79 -16.26 8.69
CA ALA A 197 0.20 -15.68 7.48
C ALA A 197 1.27 -15.11 6.54
N LEU A 198 2.21 -14.31 7.06
CA LEU A 198 3.35 -13.80 6.29
C LEU A 198 4.17 -14.95 5.69
N THR A 199 4.45 -15.99 6.48
CA THR A 199 5.22 -17.16 6.04
C THR A 199 4.52 -17.89 4.90
N ARG A 200 3.20 -18.14 5.00
CA ARG A 200 2.42 -18.79 3.93
C ARG A 200 2.39 -17.96 2.66
N ALA A 201 2.11 -16.66 2.78
CA ALA A 201 2.06 -15.75 1.64
C ALA A 201 3.42 -15.65 0.91
N ALA A 202 4.51 -15.51 1.67
CA ALA A 202 5.86 -15.49 1.12
C ALA A 202 6.22 -16.84 0.46
N ALA A 203 5.93 -17.95 1.12
CA ALA A 203 6.18 -19.29 0.57
C ALA A 203 5.40 -19.54 -0.72
N TRP A 204 4.13 -19.12 -0.78
CA TRP A 204 3.31 -19.21 -1.99
C TRP A 204 3.92 -18.39 -3.13
N LEU A 205 4.32 -17.14 -2.86
CA LEU A 205 4.94 -16.27 -3.86
C LEU A 205 6.27 -16.83 -4.37
N VAL A 206 7.10 -17.40 -3.49
CA VAL A 206 8.35 -18.08 -3.89
C VAL A 206 8.06 -19.27 -4.81
N ARG A 207 7.00 -20.05 -4.56
CA ARG A 207 6.61 -21.17 -5.43
C ARG A 207 6.16 -20.73 -6.83
N GLN A 208 5.71 -19.49 -7.01
CA GLN A 208 5.30 -18.98 -8.33
C GLN A 208 6.48 -18.51 -9.20
N ALA A 209 7.68 -18.39 -8.63
CA ALA A 209 8.84 -17.92 -9.38
C ALA A 209 9.30 -18.96 -10.41
N HIS A 210 9.64 -18.52 -11.61
CA HIS A 210 10.21 -19.33 -12.69
C HIS A 210 11.38 -18.60 -13.35
N ASP A 211 12.23 -19.32 -14.08
CA ASP A 211 13.24 -18.71 -14.94
C ASP A 211 12.64 -18.54 -16.34
N ASP A 212 12.76 -17.34 -16.92
CA ASP A 212 12.31 -17.07 -18.28
C ASP A 212 13.29 -17.61 -19.34
N GLU A 213 13.00 -17.39 -20.62
CA GLU A 213 13.85 -17.81 -21.75
C GLU A 213 15.26 -17.20 -21.72
N ARG A 214 15.47 -16.14 -20.93
CA ARG A 214 16.76 -15.45 -20.75
C ARG A 214 17.48 -15.90 -19.48
N GLY A 215 16.92 -16.87 -18.75
CA GLY A 215 17.44 -17.33 -17.46
C GLY A 215 17.26 -16.31 -16.33
N ILE A 216 16.34 -15.35 -16.49
CA ILE A 216 16.02 -14.38 -15.45
C ILE A 216 14.90 -14.94 -14.59
N ARG A 217 15.15 -15.00 -13.28
CA ARG A 217 14.12 -15.39 -12.31
C ARG A 217 13.04 -14.31 -12.21
N THR A 218 11.81 -14.68 -12.53
CA THR A 218 10.66 -13.78 -12.59
C THR A 218 9.38 -14.47 -12.07
N TRP A 219 8.27 -13.74 -12.08
CA TRP A 219 6.94 -14.20 -11.64
C TRP A 219 5.93 -14.02 -12.77
N PRO A 220 4.94 -14.94 -12.93
CA PRO A 220 3.82 -14.71 -13.81
C PRO A 220 2.95 -13.58 -13.26
N GLU A 221 2.18 -12.88 -14.09
CA GLU A 221 1.32 -11.75 -13.66
C GLU A 221 0.28 -12.15 -12.58
N ALA A 222 -0.22 -13.38 -12.67
CA ALA A 222 -1.04 -14.02 -11.67
C ALA A 222 -0.69 -15.51 -11.56
N GLY A 223 -0.96 -16.09 -10.39
CA GLY A 223 -0.83 -17.52 -10.13
C GLY A 223 -1.65 -18.38 -11.09
N PRO A 224 -1.51 -19.71 -11.03
CA PRO A 224 -2.20 -20.61 -11.94
C PRO A 224 -3.72 -20.48 -11.81
N ASP A 225 -4.41 -20.85 -12.89
CA ASP A 225 -5.85 -21.05 -12.86
C ASP A 225 -6.25 -21.94 -11.68
N PRO A 226 -7.42 -21.70 -11.07
CA PRO A 226 -7.92 -22.63 -10.07
C PRO A 226 -8.00 -24.02 -10.70
N SER A 227 -7.50 -25.04 -10.01
CA SER A 227 -7.72 -26.41 -10.43
C SER A 227 -9.23 -26.63 -10.57
N PRO A 228 -9.72 -27.26 -11.65
CA PRO A 228 -11.14 -27.52 -11.80
C PRO A 228 -11.62 -28.25 -10.55
N THR A 229 -12.64 -27.69 -9.89
CA THR A 229 -13.27 -28.34 -8.74
C THR A 229 -13.73 -29.71 -9.22
N PRO A 230 -13.36 -30.82 -8.55
CA PRO A 230 -13.88 -32.13 -8.93
C PRO A 230 -15.40 -32.04 -8.96
N ALA A 231 -16.01 -32.43 -10.08
CA ALA A 231 -17.46 -32.51 -10.17
C ALA A 231 -17.97 -33.39 -9.03
N ALA A 232 -18.91 -32.84 -8.24
CA ALA A 232 -19.59 -33.56 -7.17
C ALA A 232 -20.54 -34.63 -7.73
#